data_AF-A0A7K9VP46-F1
#
_entry.id   AF-A0A7K9VP46-F1
#
_cell.length_a   1.000
_cell.length_b   1.000
_cell.length_c   1.000
_cell.angle_alpha   90.00
_cell.angle_beta   90.00
_cell.angle_gamma   90.00
#
_symmetry.space_group_name_H-M   'P 1'
#
loop_
_entity.id
_entity.type
_entity.pdbx_description
1 polymer ?
#
loop_
_entity_poly.entity_id
_entity_poly.type
_entity_poly.pdbx_seq_one_letter_code
_entity_poly.pdbx_strand_id
1 'polypeptide(L)'
;QLEDLKNEIEKRQAKATTKLSEEISQLDTLTQAQEEKSQQSVMWWCFFSRCGKVTFQLPVDVSPQPEERFCHFSWRNSALKETLKKLQASVTLDPDTAHPDLVLSEDRKSVRRGEGRRDLPDNPERFDYWPFVLGYQ
;
A
#
# COMPACT_ATOMS: atom_id res chain seq x y z
N GLN A 1 15.94 -47.42 38.06
CA GLN A 1 16.35 -46.02 38.35
C GLN A 1 16.72 -45.27 37.06
N LEU A 2 17.76 -45.67 36.31
CA LEU A 2 18.14 -44.96 35.08
C LEU A 2 17.13 -45.16 33.92
N GLU A 3 16.64 -46.39 33.75
CA GLU A 3 15.66 -46.71 32.71
C GLU A 3 14.31 -46.01 32.92
N ASP A 4 13.88 -45.86 34.17
CA ASP A 4 12.63 -45.17 34.53
C ASP A 4 12.69 -43.67 34.19
N LEU A 5 13.84 -43.04 34.44
CA LEU A 5 14.07 -41.63 34.09
C LEU A 5 14.10 -41.42 32.58
N LYS A 6 14.72 -42.36 31.84
CA LYS A 6 14.76 -42.32 30.37
C LYS A 6 13.35 -42.41 29.78
N ASN A 7 12.54 -43.35 30.27
CA ASN A 7 11.14 -43.50 29.84
C ASN A 7 10.29 -42.26 30.15
N GLU A 8 10.51 -41.60 31.29
CA GLU A 8 9.80 -40.37 31.65
C GLU A 8 10.22 -39.17 30.78
N ILE A 9 11.50 -39.07 30.42
CA ILE A 9 12.00 -38.05 29.48
C ILE A 9 11.38 -38.26 28.10
N GLU A 10 11.41 -39.49 27.57
CA GLU A 10 10.83 -39.83 26.27
C GLU A 10 9.32 -39.53 26.23
N LYS A 11 8.60 -39.85 27.30
CA LYS A 11 7.18 -39.53 27.44
C LYS A 11 6.89 -38.03 27.43
N ARG A 12 7.71 -37.23 28.11
CA ARG A 12 7.58 -35.76 28.12
C ARG A 12 7.89 -35.16 26.75
N GLN A 13 8.91 -35.68 26.07
CA GLN A 13 9.26 -35.25 24.71
C GLN A 13 8.14 -35.58 23.73
N ALA A 14 7.62 -36.81 23.75
CA ALA A 14 6.50 -37.23 22.89
C ALA A 14 5.27 -36.33 23.10
N LYS A 15 4.93 -36.01 24.35
CA LYS A 15 3.79 -35.12 24.67
C LYS A 15 4.01 -33.68 24.20
N ALA A 16 5.25 -33.18 24.27
CA ALA A 16 5.58 -31.84 23.79
C ALA A 16 5.53 -31.76 22.26
N THR A 17 6.04 -32.79 21.57
CA THR A 17 6.02 -32.85 20.10
C THR A 17 4.60 -32.94 19.54
N THR A 18 3.71 -33.73 20.17
CA THR A 18 2.32 -33.82 19.73
C THR A 18 1.60 -32.48 19.91
N LYS A 19 1.80 -31.81 21.05
CA LYS A 19 1.18 -30.51 21.32
C LYS A 19 1.63 -29.45 20.31
N LEU A 20 2.93 -29.37 20.01
CA LEU A 20 3.45 -28.45 19.00
C LEU A 20 2.91 -28.77 17.60
N SER A 21 2.77 -30.05 17.25
CA SER A 21 2.21 -30.44 15.95
C SER A 21 0.74 -30.04 15.78
N GLU A 22 -0.04 -30.09 16.87
CA GLU A 22 -1.44 -29.63 16.87
C GLU A 22 -1.52 -28.11 16.66
N GLU A 23 -0.68 -27.33 17.34
CA GLU A 23 -0.65 -25.87 17.19
C GLU A 23 -0.20 -25.43 15.78
N ILE A 24 0.78 -26.13 15.19
CA ILE A 24 1.20 -25.89 13.79
C ILE A 24 0.04 -26.17 12.83
N SER A 25 -0.64 -27.31 12.99
CA SER A 25 -1.78 -27.64 12.13
C SER A 25 -2.91 -26.61 12.23
N GLN A 26 -3.14 -26.02 13.41
CA GLN A 26 -4.14 -24.96 13.57
C GLN A 26 -3.74 -23.68 12.82
N LEU A 27 -2.48 -23.26 12.90
CA LEU A 27 -1.98 -22.08 12.19
C LEU A 27 -2.03 -22.23 10.67
N ASP A 28 -1.77 -23.43 10.14
CA ASP A 28 -1.89 -23.72 8.72
C ASP A 28 -3.32 -23.50 8.21
N THR A 29 -4.32 -23.98 8.96
CA THR A 29 -5.74 -23.77 8.58
C THR A 29 -6.16 -22.30 8.58
N LEU A 30 -5.64 -21.51 9.53
CA LEU A 30 -5.93 -20.07 9.60
C LEU A 30 -5.27 -19.31 8.45
N THR A 31 -4.05 -19.71 8.06
CA THR A 31 -3.30 -19.09 6.96
C THR A 31 -3.97 -19.39 5.63
N GLN A 32 -4.37 -20.64 5.40
CA GLN A 32 -5.08 -21.04 4.18
C GLN A 32 -6.40 -20.27 4.00
N ALA A 33 -7.18 -20.11 5.08
CA ALA A 33 -8.44 -19.37 5.03
C ALA A 33 -8.25 -17.86 4.74
N GLN A 34 -7.10 -17.28 5.07
CA GLN A 34 -6.78 -15.89 4.70
C GLN A 34 -6.38 -15.79 3.23
N GLU A 35 -5.57 -16.72 2.75
CA GLU A 35 -5.10 -16.76 1.36
C GLU A 35 -6.28 -16.94 0.38
N GLU A 36 -7.23 -17.83 0.69
CA GLU A 36 -8.45 -18.02 -0.10
C GLU A 36 -9.32 -16.74 -0.19
N LYS A 37 -9.41 -15.96 0.89
CA LYS A 37 -10.12 -14.67 0.89
C LYS A 37 -9.41 -13.63 0.02
N SER A 38 -8.08 -13.61 0.07
CA SER A 38 -7.26 -12.74 -0.78
C SER A 38 -7.36 -13.15 -2.26
N GLN A 39 -7.39 -14.45 -2.55
CA GLN A 39 -7.57 -14.99 -3.91
C GLN A 39 -8.97 -14.76 -4.46
N GLN A 40 -10.01 -14.86 -3.64
CA GLN A 40 -11.39 -14.59 -4.05
C GLN A 40 -11.60 -13.11 -4.39
N SER A 41 -10.95 -12.20 -3.66
CA SER A 41 -10.89 -10.78 -4.00
C SER A 41 -10.36 -10.58 -5.41
N VAL A 42 -9.14 -11.07 -5.73
CA VAL A 42 -8.51 -10.91 -7.06
C VAL A 42 -9.26 -11.61 -8.20
N MET A 43 -9.97 -12.70 -7.92
CA MET A 43 -10.81 -13.36 -8.93
C MET A 43 -12.02 -12.51 -9.30
N TRP A 44 -12.61 -11.81 -8.32
CA TRP A 44 -13.69 -10.87 -8.56
C TRP A 44 -13.24 -9.67 -9.42
N TRP A 45 -12.01 -9.18 -9.21
CA TRP A 45 -11.38 -8.15 -10.04
C TRP A 45 -11.23 -8.56 -11.52
N CYS A 46 -10.90 -9.83 -11.79
CA CYS A 46 -10.67 -10.31 -13.15
C CYS A 46 -11.96 -10.55 -13.95
N PHE A 47 -13.05 -10.96 -13.29
CA PHE A 47 -14.32 -11.26 -13.96
C PHE A 47 -14.94 -10.03 -14.66
N PHE A 48 -14.76 -8.84 -14.08
CA PHE A 48 -15.26 -7.59 -14.68
C PHE A 48 -14.34 -6.99 -15.75
N SER A 49 -13.09 -7.45 -15.86
CA SER A 49 -12.08 -6.84 -16.72
C SER A 49 -12.09 -7.37 -18.17
N ARG A 50 -13.02 -8.26 -18.52
CA ARG A 50 -13.02 -8.99 -19.81
C ARG A 50 -14.35 -8.99 -20.57
N CYS A 51 -15.01 -7.83 -20.70
CA CYS A 51 -16.04 -7.63 -21.74
C CYS A 51 -15.65 -6.45 -22.64
N GLY A 52 -15.47 -6.74 -23.94
CA GLY A 52 -15.11 -5.79 -24.97
C GLY A 52 -16.30 -5.30 -25.80
N LYS A 53 -16.08 -4.15 -26.44
CA LYS A 53 -16.81 -3.48 -27.55
C LYS A 53 -18.24 -2.95 -27.29
N VAL A 54 -18.34 -1.64 -27.53
CA VAL A 54 -19.42 -0.68 -27.29
C VAL A 54 -20.44 -0.64 -28.44
N THR A 55 -21.72 -0.38 -28.14
CA THR A 55 -22.57 0.51 -28.96
C THR A 55 -23.42 1.39 -28.06
N PHE A 56 -23.18 2.70 -28.12
CA PHE A 56 -23.95 3.72 -27.40
C PHE A 56 -25.18 4.11 -28.23
N GLN A 57 -26.37 3.91 -27.69
CA GLN A 57 -27.52 4.77 -27.96
C GLN A 57 -28.24 5.01 -26.64
N LEU A 58 -28.26 6.25 -26.18
CA LEU A 58 -29.03 6.67 -25.03
C LEU A 58 -30.45 6.98 -25.49
N PRO A 59 -31.46 6.38 -24.83
CA PRO A 59 -32.61 7.18 -24.47
C PRO A 59 -33.01 6.99 -22.99
N VAL A 60 -33.22 8.16 -22.38
CA VAL A 60 -34.15 8.49 -21.30
C VAL A 60 -34.03 7.72 -19.98
N ASP A 61 -33.41 8.44 -19.04
CA ASP A 61 -33.72 8.53 -17.61
C ASP A 61 -34.33 7.29 -16.94
N VAL A 62 -33.47 6.32 -16.64
CA VAL A 62 -33.68 5.43 -15.51
C VAL A 62 -32.41 5.52 -14.67
N SER A 63 -32.48 6.24 -13.54
CA SER A 63 -31.42 6.25 -12.54
C SER A 63 -31.16 4.81 -12.08
N PRO A 64 -30.00 4.21 -12.39
CA PRO A 64 -29.72 2.88 -11.89
C PRO A 64 -29.23 2.96 -10.44
N GLN A 65 -29.48 1.87 -9.72
CA GLN A 65 -29.13 1.66 -8.32
C GLN A 65 -27.62 1.85 -8.07
N PRO A 66 -27.20 2.18 -6.83
CA PRO A 66 -25.87 2.71 -6.54
C PRO A 66 -24.70 1.79 -6.92
N GLU A 67 -24.93 0.51 -7.22
CA GLU A 67 -23.92 -0.47 -7.58
C GLU A 67 -23.35 -0.27 -9.00
N GLU A 68 -24.10 0.32 -9.94
CA GLU A 68 -23.63 0.53 -11.33
C GLU A 68 -22.71 1.75 -11.50
N ARG A 69 -22.62 2.64 -10.50
CA ARG A 69 -21.79 3.86 -10.57
C ARG A 69 -20.29 3.59 -10.47
N PHE A 70 -19.89 2.43 -9.97
CA PHE A 70 -18.49 2.11 -9.69
C PHE A 70 -17.68 1.86 -10.97
N CYS A 71 -18.25 1.21 -11.97
CA CYS A 71 -17.55 0.90 -13.23
C CYS A 71 -17.40 2.13 -14.15
N HIS A 72 -18.32 3.11 -14.06
CA HIS A 72 -18.26 4.32 -14.86
C HIS A 72 -17.19 5.32 -14.35
N PHE A 73 -16.90 5.32 -13.05
CA PHE A 73 -15.90 6.20 -12.45
C PHE A 73 -14.46 5.80 -12.78
N SER A 74 -14.19 4.50 -12.89
CA SER A 74 -12.85 3.96 -13.16
C SER A 74 -12.34 4.27 -14.58
N TRP A 75 -13.21 4.27 -15.60
CA TRP A 75 -12.81 4.62 -16.98
C TRP A 75 -12.42 6.09 -17.14
N ARG A 76 -13.20 7.00 -16.55
CA ARG A 76 -12.86 8.44 -16.58
C ARG A 76 -11.51 8.71 -15.93
N ASN A 77 -11.10 7.88 -14.97
CA ASN A 77 -9.80 7.98 -14.31
C ASN A 77 -8.62 7.60 -15.22
N SER A 78 -8.75 6.63 -16.14
CA SER A 78 -7.61 6.17 -16.95
C SER A 78 -7.16 7.21 -17.98
N ALA A 79 -8.10 7.82 -18.72
CA ALA A 79 -7.79 8.89 -19.66
C ALA A 79 -7.22 10.12 -18.93
N LEU A 80 -7.79 10.48 -17.77
CA LEU A 80 -7.27 11.55 -16.92
C LEU A 80 -5.86 11.24 -16.38
N LYS A 81 -5.57 9.99 -16.03
CA LYS A 81 -4.25 9.56 -15.57
C LYS A 81 -3.21 9.67 -16.68
N GLU A 82 -3.56 9.31 -17.91
CA GLU A 82 -2.66 9.44 -19.06
C GLU A 82 -2.43 10.90 -19.48
N THR A 83 -3.46 11.75 -19.43
CA THR A 83 -3.26 13.20 -19.68
C THR A 83 -2.45 13.85 -18.58
N LEU A 84 -2.68 13.51 -17.30
CA LEU A 84 -1.88 14.02 -16.19
C LEU A 84 -0.41 13.59 -16.28
N LYS A 85 -0.12 12.34 -16.66
CA LYS A 85 1.27 11.89 -16.93
C LYS A 85 1.95 12.72 -18.01
N LYS A 86 1.25 13.04 -19.10
CA LYS A 86 1.80 13.87 -20.19
C LYS A 86 2.03 15.33 -19.79
N LEU A 87 1.23 15.83 -18.85
CA LEU A 87 1.34 17.19 -18.31
C LEU A 87 2.24 17.27 -17.06
N GLN A 88 2.75 16.15 -16.58
CA GLN A 88 3.59 16.08 -15.40
C GLN A 88 4.96 16.68 -15.71
N ALA A 89 5.14 17.96 -15.39
CA ALA A 89 6.45 18.57 -15.35
C ALA A 89 7.30 17.86 -14.29
N SER A 90 8.50 17.41 -14.66
CA SER A 90 9.46 16.81 -13.72
C SER A 90 10.11 17.91 -12.90
N VAL A 91 9.38 18.47 -11.94
CA VAL A 91 9.91 19.44 -10.98
C VAL A 91 10.64 18.67 -9.87
N THR A 92 11.83 19.14 -9.53
CA THR A 92 12.56 18.69 -8.34
C THR A 92 12.47 19.76 -7.26
N LEU A 93 12.75 19.44 -6.02
CA LEU A 93 12.68 20.38 -4.90
C LEU A 93 14.07 20.93 -4.60
N ASP A 94 14.16 22.23 -4.35
CA ASP A 94 15.42 22.91 -4.06
C ASP A 94 15.77 22.78 -2.55
N PRO A 95 16.85 22.05 -2.19
CA PRO A 95 17.27 21.90 -0.81
C PRO A 95 17.73 23.20 -0.15
N ASP A 96 18.19 24.17 -0.93
CA ASP A 96 18.72 25.42 -0.41
C ASP A 96 17.59 26.32 0.10
N THR A 97 16.42 26.26 -0.55
CA THR A 97 15.21 26.96 -0.11
C THR A 97 14.45 26.23 1.00
N ALA A 98 14.68 24.92 1.17
CA ALA A 98 13.89 24.08 2.05
C ALA A 98 14.02 24.48 3.53
N HIS A 99 12.88 24.67 4.18
CA HIS A 99 12.84 24.94 5.61
C HIS A 99 13.50 23.81 6.44
N PRO A 100 14.21 24.09 7.55
CA PRO A 100 14.94 23.08 8.31
C PRO A 100 14.11 21.94 8.91
N ASP A 101 12.81 22.14 9.12
CA ASP A 101 11.88 21.07 9.52
C ASP A 101 11.53 20.09 8.38
N LEU A 102 11.92 20.39 7.14
CA LEU A 102 11.58 19.56 5.99
C LEU A 102 12.72 18.60 5.65
N VAL A 103 12.33 17.38 5.30
CA VAL A 103 13.24 16.34 4.81
C VAL A 103 12.83 15.98 3.38
N LEU A 104 13.72 16.29 2.45
CA LEU A 104 13.58 15.90 1.06
C LEU A 104 14.05 14.47 0.85
N SER A 105 13.42 13.75 -0.08
CA SER A 105 13.94 12.49 -0.60
C SER A 105 15.23 12.72 -1.40
N GLU A 106 16.02 11.65 -1.58
CA GLU A 106 17.27 11.71 -2.35
C GLU A 106 17.03 12.15 -3.81
N ASP A 107 15.93 11.70 -4.41
CA ASP A 107 15.53 12.08 -5.76
C ASP A 107 14.93 13.50 -5.84
N ARG A 108 14.80 14.19 -4.70
CA ARG A 108 14.22 15.54 -4.54
C ARG A 108 12.80 15.68 -5.10
N LYS A 109 12.05 14.59 -5.22
CA LYS A 109 10.66 14.64 -5.73
C LYS A 109 9.61 14.53 -4.64
N SER A 110 10.04 14.28 -3.40
CA SER A 110 9.15 14.13 -2.25
C SER A 110 9.69 14.92 -1.06
N VAL A 111 8.76 15.37 -0.22
CA VAL A 111 9.04 16.08 1.00
C VAL A 111 8.19 15.52 2.13
N ARG A 112 8.78 15.42 3.31
CA ARG A 112 8.07 15.12 4.56
C ARG A 112 8.52 16.08 5.63
N ARG A 113 7.69 16.27 6.65
CA ARG A 113 8.11 16.96 7.87
C ARG A 113 8.97 16.01 8.71
N GLY A 114 10.12 16.48 9.14
CA GLY A 114 10.99 15.80 10.09
C GLY A 114 10.46 15.88 11.52
N GLU A 115 11.09 15.11 12.41
CA GLU A 115 10.74 15.07 13.84
C GLU A 115 11.17 16.34 14.60
N GLY A 116 12.09 17.12 14.02
CA GLY A 116 12.52 18.39 14.57
C GLY A 116 13.31 19.22 13.56
N ARG A 117 13.67 20.43 13.98
CA ARG A 117 14.45 21.38 13.19
C ARG A 117 15.85 20.83 12.95
N ARG A 118 16.24 20.68 11.69
CA ARG A 118 17.60 20.25 11.34
C ARG A 118 18.60 21.38 11.56
N ASP A 119 19.82 20.99 11.94
CA ASP A 119 20.96 21.91 11.95
C ASP A 119 21.47 22.04 10.51
N LEU A 120 21.20 23.17 9.89
CA LEU A 120 21.56 23.50 8.51
C LEU A 120 22.33 24.81 8.50
N PRO A 121 23.29 24.98 7.58
CA PRO A 121 23.99 26.24 7.44
C PRO A 121 23.01 27.36 7.06
N ASP A 122 23.33 28.56 7.54
CA ASP A 122 22.52 29.75 7.27
C ASP A 122 22.55 30.06 5.77
N ASN A 123 21.37 30.24 5.18
CA ASN A 123 21.22 30.52 3.75
C ASN A 123 20.12 31.57 3.55
N PRO A 124 20.41 32.72 2.92
CA PRO A 124 19.41 33.77 2.69
C PRO A 124 18.20 33.32 1.85
N GLU A 125 18.33 32.27 1.04
CA GLU A 125 17.22 31.74 0.23
C GLU A 125 16.33 30.76 1.02
N ARG A 126 16.72 30.38 2.24
CA ARG A 126 16.04 29.37 3.05
C ARG A 126 14.85 29.96 3.77
N PHE A 127 13.70 29.29 3.68
CA PHE A 127 12.57 29.62 4.53
C PHE A 127 12.86 29.25 5.98
N ASP A 128 12.64 30.18 6.90
CA ASP A 128 12.94 30.04 8.32
C ASP A 128 11.70 30.06 9.23
N TYR A 129 10.61 30.67 8.76
CA TYR A 129 9.37 30.86 9.52
C TYR A 129 8.30 29.81 9.19
N TRP A 130 8.06 29.55 7.89
CA TRP A 130 7.08 28.56 7.44
C TRP A 130 7.76 27.36 6.78
N PRO A 131 7.22 26.13 6.94
CA PRO A 131 7.79 24.91 6.39
C PRO A 131 7.53 24.80 4.89
N PHE A 132 8.14 25.70 4.12
CA PHE A 132 8.06 25.76 2.66
C PHE A 132 9.36 25.30 1.99
N VAL A 133 9.25 24.99 0.71
CA VAL A 133 10.35 24.65 -0.19
C VAL A 133 9.93 25.03 -1.61
N LEU A 134 10.86 25.54 -2.41
CA LEU A 134 10.61 25.86 -3.82
C LEU A 134 10.92 24.67 -4.73
N GLY A 135 10.26 24.66 -5.89
CA GLY A 135 10.63 23.79 -6.99
C GLY A 135 11.85 24.34 -7.74
N TYR A 136 12.67 23.43 -8.23
CA TYR A 136 13.79 23.63 -9.13
C TYR A 136 13.41 23.07 -10.50
N GLN A 137 13.59 23.87 -11.56
CA GLN A 137 13.33 23.52 -12.95
C GLN A 137 14.62 23.15 -13.68
#